data_AF-A0A067BLT2-F1
#
_entry.id   AF-A0A067BLT2-F1
#
_cell.length_a   1.000
_cell.length_b   1.000
_cell.length_c   1.000
_cell.angle_alpha   90.00
_cell.angle_beta   90.00
_cell.angle_gamma   90.00
#
_symmetry.space_group_name_H-M   'P 1'
#
loop_
_entity.id
_entity.type
_entity.pdbx_description
1 polymer ?
#
loop_
_entity_poly.entity_id
_entity_poly.type
_entity_poly.pdbx_seq_one_letter_code
_entity_poly.pdbx_strand_id
1 'polypeptide(L)'
;MSLKTMFQMSYGCTPAAAGAQCSLIDMVNFRTAAMTPVWANCSAFLKLPQGTTIDKVMPKDDVTSLPAGFCNSTCPQYLLSVMQSLPSCTSGGKNISDPSVVYTLCPNVKPNKSGASTLSVFVWSYGVVLVTAVATLL
;
A
#
# COMPACT_ATOMS: atom_id res chain seq x y z
N MET A 1 -21.05 -13.13 -15.11
CA MET A 1 -20.80 -11.68 -14.87
C MET A 1 -21.99 -10.90 -15.43
N SER A 2 -22.52 -9.90 -14.71
CA SER A 2 -23.73 -9.18 -15.15
C SER A 2 -23.43 -8.12 -16.22
N LEU A 3 -24.44 -7.75 -17.02
CA LEU A 3 -24.32 -6.66 -18.02
C LEU A 3 -23.91 -5.33 -17.35
N LYS A 4 -24.47 -5.02 -16.18
CA LYS A 4 -24.09 -3.85 -15.38
C LYS A 4 -22.60 -3.86 -15.04
N THR A 5 -22.08 -5.02 -14.63
CA THR A 5 -20.67 -5.20 -14.30
C THR A 5 -19.78 -4.99 -15.53
N MET A 6 -20.14 -5.57 -16.68
CA MET A 6 -19.39 -5.38 -17.93
C MET A 6 -19.36 -3.91 -18.37
N PHE A 7 -20.51 -3.23 -18.27
CA PHE A 7 -20.60 -1.81 -18.60
C PHE A 7 -19.70 -0.96 -17.68
N GLN A 8 -19.72 -1.22 -16.38
CA GLN A 8 -18.87 -0.51 -15.41
C GLN A 8 -17.37 -0.73 -15.67
N MET A 9 -16.94 -1.93 -16.02
CA MET A 9 -15.54 -2.20 -16.38
C MET A 9 -15.10 -1.50 -17.68
N SER A 10 -16.02 -1.33 -18.62
CA SER A 10 -15.69 -0.82 -19.97
C SER A 10 -15.84 0.69 -20.08
N TYR A 11 -16.77 1.29 -19.32
CA TYR A 11 -17.18 2.69 -19.46
C TYR A 11 -17.40 3.41 -18.11
N GLY A 12 -17.18 2.74 -16.98
CA GLY A 12 -17.42 3.32 -15.66
C GLY A 12 -16.40 4.39 -15.31
N CYS A 13 -16.86 5.64 -15.22
CA CYS A 13 -16.02 6.80 -14.86
C CYS A 13 -16.03 7.12 -13.36
N THR A 14 -16.78 6.38 -12.55
CA THR A 14 -16.86 6.54 -11.10
C THR A 14 -16.17 5.36 -10.41
N PRO A 15 -15.36 5.60 -9.36
CA PRO A 15 -14.73 4.53 -8.59
C PRO A 15 -15.77 3.52 -8.12
N ALA A 16 -15.42 2.23 -8.20
CA ALA A 16 -16.25 1.17 -7.67
C ALA A 16 -16.31 1.24 -6.14
N ALA A 17 -17.44 0.82 -5.57
CA ALA A 17 -17.52 0.60 -4.13
C ALA A 17 -16.51 -0.47 -3.67
N ALA A 18 -16.05 -0.38 -2.42
CA ALA A 18 -15.15 -1.38 -1.86
C ALA A 18 -15.73 -2.80 -1.99
N GLY A 19 -14.90 -3.75 -2.44
CA GLY A 19 -15.28 -5.13 -2.70
C GLY A 19 -16.05 -5.36 -4.02
N ALA A 20 -16.63 -4.32 -4.62
CA ALA A 20 -17.29 -4.45 -5.92
C ALA A 20 -16.27 -4.62 -7.05
N GLN A 21 -16.72 -5.11 -8.21
CA GLN A 21 -15.86 -5.20 -9.39
C GLN A 21 -15.32 -3.83 -9.78
N CYS A 22 -14.00 -3.74 -10.03
CA CYS A 22 -13.34 -2.52 -10.48
C CYS A 22 -14.00 -1.94 -11.74
N SER A 23 -14.20 -0.62 -11.75
CA SER A 23 -14.65 0.14 -12.92
C SER A 23 -13.49 0.43 -13.88
N LEU A 24 -13.77 1.04 -15.03
CA LEU A 24 -12.73 1.53 -15.95
C LEU A 24 -11.78 2.49 -15.24
N ILE A 25 -12.29 3.47 -14.49
CA ILE A 25 -11.44 4.47 -13.83
C ILE A 25 -10.54 3.85 -12.76
N ASP A 26 -11.00 2.82 -12.06
CA ASP A 26 -10.18 2.07 -11.10
C ASP A 26 -9.03 1.35 -11.80
N MET A 27 -9.31 0.72 -12.94
CA MET A 27 -8.30 0.04 -13.75
C MET A 27 -7.29 1.01 -14.37
N VAL A 28 -7.72 2.21 -14.75
CA VAL A 28 -6.82 3.29 -15.21
C VAL A 28 -5.91 3.73 -14.07
N ASN A 29 -6.44 3.98 -12.87
CA ASN A 29 -5.64 4.35 -11.70
C ASN A 29 -4.63 3.26 -11.34
N PHE A 30 -5.06 2.00 -11.33
CA PHE A 30 -4.17 0.86 -11.14
C PHE A 30 -3.04 0.81 -12.17
N ARG A 31 -3.37 0.98 -13.46
CA ARG A 31 -2.38 0.94 -14.54
C ARG A 31 -1.40 2.10 -14.44
N THR A 32 -1.87 3.30 -14.11
CA THR A 32 -1.01 4.48 -13.90
C THR A 32 -0.05 4.27 -12.73
N ALA A 33 -0.54 3.73 -11.61
CA ALA A 33 0.30 3.36 -10.48
C ALA A 33 1.35 2.31 -10.89
N ALA A 34 0.94 1.26 -11.61
CA ALA A 34 1.84 0.20 -12.06
C ALA A 34 2.94 0.71 -13.03
N MET A 35 2.64 1.72 -13.85
CA MET A 35 3.60 2.35 -14.76
C MET A 35 4.47 3.44 -14.10
N THR A 36 4.26 3.73 -12.82
CA THR A 36 5.10 4.71 -12.11
C THR A 36 6.49 4.11 -11.88
N PRO A 37 7.58 4.88 -12.07
CA PRO A 37 8.92 4.44 -11.73
C PRO A 37 9.01 4.04 -10.26
N VAL A 38 9.75 2.96 -9.98
CA VAL A 38 10.04 2.56 -8.61
C VAL A 38 10.84 3.65 -7.90
N TRP A 39 10.68 3.74 -6.59
CA TRP A 39 11.41 4.72 -5.80
C TRP A 39 12.93 4.57 -5.97
N ALA A 40 13.64 5.70 -6.08
CA ALA A 40 15.07 5.72 -6.39
C ALA A 40 15.92 4.83 -5.45
N ASN A 41 15.60 4.82 -4.16
CA ASN A 41 16.31 4.00 -3.17
C ASN A 41 16.06 2.50 -3.38
N CYS A 42 14.86 2.12 -3.82
CA CYS A 42 14.54 0.75 -4.20
C CYS A 42 15.32 0.33 -5.45
N SER A 43 15.29 1.16 -6.52
CA SER A 43 16.04 0.87 -7.75
C SER A 43 17.54 0.81 -7.53
N ALA A 44 18.10 1.72 -6.72
CA ALA A 44 19.53 1.75 -6.45
C ALA A 44 19.98 0.51 -5.66
N PHE A 45 19.22 0.12 -4.64
CA PHE A 45 19.54 -1.06 -3.82
C PHE A 45 19.50 -2.36 -4.65
N LEU A 46 18.47 -2.51 -5.47
CA LEU A 46 18.29 -3.70 -6.32
C LEU A 46 19.04 -3.63 -7.65
N LYS A 47 19.81 -2.55 -7.90
CA LYS A 47 20.55 -2.31 -9.15
C LYS A 47 19.66 -2.43 -10.39
N LEU A 48 18.44 -1.90 -10.30
CA LEU A 48 17.47 -1.90 -11.39
C LEU A 48 17.83 -0.85 -12.44
N PRO A 49 17.53 -1.09 -13.73
CA PRO A 49 17.64 -0.07 -14.77
C PRO A 49 16.88 1.21 -14.39
N GLN A 50 17.41 2.37 -14.80
CA GLN A 50 16.73 3.65 -14.61
C GLN A 50 15.35 3.63 -15.27
N GLY A 51 14.33 4.10 -14.56
CA GLY A 51 12.95 4.10 -15.06
C GLY A 51 12.25 2.75 -14.97
N THR A 52 12.82 1.75 -14.28
CA THR A 52 12.09 0.51 -13.96
C THR A 52 10.80 0.86 -13.23
N THR A 53 9.68 0.33 -13.71
CA THR A 53 8.33 0.61 -13.24
C THR A 53 7.86 -0.40 -12.20
N ILE A 54 6.84 -0.04 -11.43
CA ILE A 54 6.28 -0.88 -10.38
C ILE A 54 5.82 -2.24 -10.92
N ASP A 55 5.23 -2.34 -12.11
CA ASP A 55 4.81 -3.62 -12.72
C ASP A 55 5.93 -4.64 -12.91
N LYS A 56 7.20 -4.17 -12.97
CA LYS A 56 8.38 -5.03 -13.13
C LYS A 56 8.91 -5.59 -11.82
N VAL A 57 8.60 -4.94 -10.70
CA VAL A 57 9.06 -5.35 -9.36
C VAL A 57 7.91 -5.79 -8.46
N MET A 58 6.67 -5.57 -8.88
CA MET A 58 5.49 -6.03 -8.19
C MET A 58 5.48 -7.56 -8.26
N PRO A 59 5.37 -8.23 -7.11
CA PRO A 59 5.36 -9.66 -7.12
C PRO A 59 4.15 -10.19 -7.86
N LYS A 60 4.41 -11.14 -8.74
CA LYS A 60 3.37 -11.93 -9.42
C LYS A 60 3.12 -13.19 -8.59
N ASP A 61 2.14 -13.99 -8.99
CA ASP A 61 1.81 -15.24 -8.30
C ASP A 61 3.03 -16.19 -8.17
N ASP A 62 4.09 -16.01 -8.99
CA ASP A 62 5.36 -16.73 -8.89
C ASP A 62 6.46 -15.92 -8.16
N VAL A 63 6.92 -16.48 -7.04
CA VAL A 63 7.97 -15.97 -6.14
C VAL A 63 9.35 -15.85 -6.80
N THR A 64 9.58 -16.59 -7.88
CA THR A 64 10.86 -16.72 -8.57
C THR A 64 11.28 -15.50 -9.39
N SER A 65 10.40 -14.50 -9.55
CA SER A 65 10.70 -13.32 -10.37
C SER A 65 11.31 -12.13 -9.61
N LEU A 66 11.44 -12.21 -8.29
CA LEU A 66 11.93 -11.07 -7.49
C LEU A 66 13.47 -11.04 -7.41
N PRO A 67 14.10 -9.86 -7.58
CA PRO A 67 15.54 -9.72 -7.39
C PRO A 67 15.97 -10.09 -5.97
N ALA A 68 17.14 -10.70 -5.85
CA ALA A 68 17.73 -11.01 -4.55
C ALA A 68 17.84 -9.74 -3.68
N GLY A 69 17.43 -9.84 -2.42
CA GLY A 69 17.44 -8.71 -1.48
C GLY A 69 16.20 -7.82 -1.52
N PHE A 70 15.19 -8.09 -2.36
CA PHE A 70 13.93 -7.33 -2.38
C PHE A 70 13.34 -7.16 -0.96
N CYS A 71 13.17 -8.26 -0.22
CA CYS A 71 12.60 -8.21 1.13
C CYS A 71 13.47 -7.55 2.20
N ASN A 72 14.75 -7.32 1.93
CA ASN A 72 15.69 -6.62 2.83
C ASN A 72 15.91 -5.16 2.43
N SER A 73 15.25 -4.70 1.37
CA SER A 73 15.34 -3.34 0.87
C SER A 73 14.15 -2.49 1.36
N THR A 74 14.07 -1.25 0.89
CA THR A 74 12.90 -0.38 1.09
C THR A 74 11.78 -0.59 0.06
N CYS A 75 11.98 -1.48 -0.92
CA CYS A 75 11.01 -1.78 -1.97
C CYS A 75 9.68 -2.33 -1.43
N PRO A 76 9.64 -3.26 -0.46
CA PRO A 76 8.37 -3.79 0.03
C PRO A 76 7.53 -2.71 0.71
N GLN A 77 8.14 -1.82 1.50
CA GLN A 77 7.43 -0.73 2.16
C GLN A 77 6.87 0.27 1.14
N TYR A 78 7.64 0.59 0.10
CA TYR A 78 7.15 1.42 -1.00
C TYR A 78 6.01 0.75 -1.76
N LEU A 79 6.11 -0.55 -2.04
CA LEU A 79 5.05 -1.26 -2.73
C LEU A 79 3.78 -1.33 -1.87
N LEU A 80 3.91 -1.56 -0.56
CA LEU A 80 2.80 -1.54 0.38
C LEU A 80 2.09 -0.18 0.40
N SER A 81 2.83 0.94 0.38
CA SER A 81 2.22 2.27 0.35
C SER A 81 1.49 2.54 -0.96
N VAL A 82 2.04 2.07 -2.09
CA VAL A 82 1.35 2.13 -3.38
C VAL A 82 0.07 1.28 -3.34
N MET A 83 0.12 0.05 -2.83
CA MET A 83 -1.06 -0.82 -2.70
C MET A 83 -2.15 -0.20 -1.83
N GLN A 84 -1.78 0.47 -0.73
CA GLN A 84 -2.73 1.19 0.13
C GLN A 84 -3.38 2.39 -0.57
N SER A 85 -2.75 2.95 -1.59
CA SER A 85 -3.32 4.04 -2.40
C SER A 85 -4.24 3.56 -3.53
N LEU A 86 -4.28 2.25 -3.80
CA LEU A 86 -5.14 1.67 -4.84
C LEU A 86 -6.59 1.55 -4.34
N PRO A 87 -7.58 1.63 -5.26
CA PRO A 87 -8.97 1.43 -4.90
C PRO A 87 -9.19 0.00 -4.37
N SER A 88 -10.04 -0.14 -3.34
CA SER A 88 -10.33 -1.44 -2.72
C SER A 88 -11.37 -2.27 -3.49
N CYS A 89 -11.36 -2.17 -4.82
CA CYS A 89 -12.23 -2.91 -5.71
C CYS A 89 -11.64 -4.29 -6.06
N THR A 90 -12.46 -5.17 -6.64
CA THR A 90 -12.06 -6.51 -7.04
C THR A 90 -11.89 -6.64 -8.55
N SER A 91 -10.82 -7.30 -8.99
CA SER A 91 -10.57 -7.67 -10.38
C SER A 91 -10.18 -9.14 -10.44
N GLY A 92 -10.89 -9.94 -11.25
CA GLY A 92 -10.70 -11.40 -11.26
C GLY A 92 -10.95 -12.07 -9.91
N GLY A 93 -11.81 -11.49 -9.06
CA GLY A 93 -12.08 -11.99 -7.71
C GLY A 93 -11.01 -11.66 -6.67
N LYS A 94 -9.90 -10.99 -7.05
CA LYS A 94 -8.86 -10.52 -6.13
C LYS A 94 -9.03 -9.03 -5.87
N ASN A 95 -8.85 -8.59 -4.63
CA ASN A 95 -8.80 -7.16 -4.31
C ASN A 95 -7.45 -6.59 -4.80
N ILE A 96 -7.48 -5.54 -5.61
CA ILE A 96 -6.26 -4.97 -6.20
C ILE A 96 -5.37 -4.25 -5.17
N SER A 97 -5.94 -3.86 -4.03
CA SER A 97 -5.24 -3.21 -2.93
C SER A 97 -4.79 -4.22 -1.85
N ASP A 98 -4.92 -5.52 -2.08
CA ASP A 98 -4.60 -6.56 -1.08
C ASP A 98 -3.08 -6.75 -0.91
N PRO A 99 -2.51 -6.42 0.27
CA PRO A 99 -1.07 -6.57 0.50
C PRO A 99 -0.63 -8.01 0.79
N SER A 100 -1.55 -8.98 0.81
CA SER A 100 -1.27 -10.36 1.23
C SER A 100 -0.15 -11.03 0.44
N VAL A 101 0.00 -10.70 -0.84
CA VAL A 101 1.09 -11.20 -1.68
C VAL A 101 2.44 -10.72 -1.14
N VAL A 102 2.58 -9.43 -0.83
CA VAL A 102 3.82 -8.86 -0.29
C VAL A 102 4.15 -9.45 1.08
N TYR A 103 3.14 -9.65 1.94
CA TYR A 103 3.37 -10.27 3.26
C TYR A 103 3.75 -11.75 3.16
N THR A 104 3.22 -12.47 2.18
CA THR A 104 3.59 -13.88 1.94
C THR A 104 5.04 -13.98 1.50
N LEU A 105 5.49 -13.06 0.66
CA LEU A 105 6.84 -13.05 0.08
C LEU A 105 7.89 -12.49 1.04
N CYS A 106 7.53 -11.43 1.75
CA CYS A 106 8.38 -10.74 2.69
C CYS A 106 7.71 -10.71 4.07
N PRO A 107 7.70 -11.84 4.81
CA PRO A 107 7.05 -11.93 6.13
C PRO A 107 7.53 -10.87 7.12
N ASN A 108 8.80 -10.47 7.01
CA ASN A 108 9.45 -9.47 7.86
C ASN A 108 8.80 -8.07 7.78
N VAL A 109 8.04 -7.77 6.71
CA VAL A 109 7.42 -6.45 6.52
C VAL A 109 5.95 -6.42 6.96
N LYS A 110 5.41 -7.55 7.43
CA LYS A 110 4.06 -7.60 7.99
C LYS A 110 3.99 -6.70 9.23
N PRO A 111 3.00 -5.80 9.35
CA PRO A 111 2.84 -5.00 10.55
C PRO A 111 2.70 -5.94 11.74
N ASN A 112 3.62 -5.81 12.68
CA ASN A 112 3.61 -6.61 13.89
C ASN A 112 2.36 -6.19 14.67
N LYS A 113 1.45 -7.13 14.99
CA LYS A 113 0.24 -6.84 15.78
C LYS A 113 0.53 -6.41 17.23
N SER A 114 1.79 -6.18 17.60
CA SER A 114 2.12 -5.41 18.79
C SER A 114 1.86 -3.93 18.53
N GLY A 115 0.59 -3.55 18.71
CA GLY A 115 0.23 -2.17 19.00
C GLY A 115 0.90 -1.75 20.30
N ALA A 116 2.16 -1.31 20.23
CA ALA A 116 2.67 -0.36 21.19
C ALA A 116 1.96 0.96 20.87
N SER A 117 0.81 1.10 21.49
CA SER A 117 -0.03 2.28 21.51
C SER A 117 0.84 3.52 21.76
N THR A 118 1.17 4.27 20.70
CA THR A 118 1.82 5.59 20.79
C THR A 118 0.92 6.65 21.43
N LEU A 119 -0.28 6.26 21.88
CA LEU A 119 -1.14 7.04 22.78
C LEU A 119 -0.47 7.38 24.13
N SER A 120 0.59 6.66 24.54
CA SER A 120 1.26 6.95 25.82
C SER A 120 2.06 8.26 25.82
N VAL A 121 2.57 8.74 24.68
CA VAL A 121 3.41 9.95 24.68
C VAL A 121 2.56 11.22 24.81
N PHE A 122 1.39 11.27 24.19
CA PHE A 122 0.53 12.47 24.23
C PHE A 122 -0.19 12.65 25.56
N VAL A 123 -0.49 11.58 26.31
CA VAL A 123 -1.17 11.70 27.62
C VAL A 123 -0.22 12.29 28.69
N TRP A 124 1.09 12.03 28.59
CA TRP A 124 2.06 12.60 29.52
C TRP A 124 2.28 14.10 29.29
N SER A 125 2.19 14.59 28.05
CA SER A 125 2.35 16.01 27.75
C SER A 125 1.22 16.86 28.34
N TYR A 126 -0.04 16.38 28.28
CA TYR A 126 -1.16 17.12 28.87
C TYR A 126 -1.16 17.07 30.41
N GLY A 127 -0.71 15.99 31.02
CA GLY A 127 -0.60 15.87 32.48
C GLY A 127 0.41 16.85 33.10
N VAL A 128 1.57 17.03 32.47
CA VAL A 128 2.62 17.95 32.98
C VAL A 128 2.24 19.42 32.81
N VAL A 129 1.53 19.77 31.73
CA VAL A 129 1.06 21.15 31.49
C VAL A 129 -0.04 21.55 32.48
N LEU A 130 -0.93 20.62 32.85
CA LEU A 130 -1.97 20.90 33.85
C LEU A 130 -1.43 21.06 35.27
N VAL A 131 -0.43 20.26 35.67
CA VAL A 131 0.17 20.37 37.02
C VAL A 131 0.99 21.65 37.20
N THR A 132 1.66 22.13 36.14
CA THR A 132 2.45 23.38 36.20
C THR A 132 1.58 24.64 36.21
N ALA A 133 0.41 24.61 35.56
CA ALA A 133 -0.54 25.73 35.59
C ALA A 133 -1.22 25.93 36.96
N VAL A 134 -1.44 24.85 37.73
CA VAL A 134 -2.08 24.95 39.06
C VAL A 134 -1.09 25.43 40.13
N ALA A 135 0.19 25.10 40.01
CA ALA A 135 1.22 25.50 40.98
C ALA A 135 1.64 26.98 40.90
N THR A 136 1.21 27.72 39.87
CA THR A 136 1.52 29.16 39.69
C THR A 136 0.36 30.08 40.07
N LEU A 137 -0.77 29.53 40.53
CA LEU A 137 -1.98 30.27 40.92
C LEU A 137 -2.35 30.13 42.41
N LEU A 138 -1.42 29.68 43.25
CA LEU A 138 -1.55 29.66 44.72
C LEU A 138 -0.42 30.46 45.38
#